data_AF-A0AAW7D604-F1
#
_entry.id   AF-A0AAW7D604-F1
#
_cell.length_a   1.000
_cell.length_b   1.000
_cell.length_c   1.000
_cell.angle_alpha   90.00
_cell.angle_beta   90.00
_cell.angle_gamma   90.00
#
_symmetry.space_group_name_H-M   'P 1'
#
loop_
_entity.id
_entity.type
_entity.pdbx_description
1 polymer ?
#
loop_
_entity_poly.entity_id
_entity_poly.type
_entity_poly.pdbx_seq_one_letter_code
_entity_poly.pdbx_strand_id
1 'polypeptide(L)'
;MKKENISLALLKILEPYTDLNGKLFTIDKNTSDRFILTVKDILNDSDFYFATSDLKNEGNGKLVAAISFTPGYEHSVAPISMNILQEHLSKYFEKWVKMIQDYYEVKSVFDDPFLSAFQEEFEEEFQISTYSDTKPFTTKQILQLDFYLEELNKNVQKIRNDENFEDIAIIENDIEDVRSNLSIKTQMWILRKIFFIYAQLAKQGPAVIKEFMDEAKKSMIKEIISKGINLISNSI
;
A
#
# COMPACT_ATOMS: atom_id res chain seq x y z
N MET A 1 3.97 7.23 16.76
CA MET A 1 4.47 6.36 17.85
C MET A 1 5.99 6.49 17.99
N LYS A 2 6.52 6.68 19.20
CA LYS A 2 7.97 6.71 19.45
C LYS A 2 8.45 5.33 19.91
N LYS A 3 9.65 4.91 19.49
CA LYS A 3 10.28 3.64 19.88
C LYS A 3 10.35 3.46 21.41
N GLU A 4 10.44 4.56 22.13
CA GLU A 4 10.50 4.66 23.60
C GLU A 4 9.22 4.14 24.30
N ASN A 5 8.09 4.06 23.60
CA ASN A 5 6.81 3.61 24.15
C ASN A 5 6.54 2.12 23.91
N ILE A 6 7.50 1.39 23.34
CA ILE A 6 7.40 -0.02 22.99
C ILE A 6 8.47 -0.78 23.77
N SER A 7 8.09 -1.85 24.45
CA SER A 7 9.06 -2.68 25.16
C SER A 7 10.13 -3.23 24.21
N LEU A 8 11.38 -3.31 24.68
CA LEU A 8 12.49 -3.86 23.89
C LEU A 8 12.21 -5.30 23.42
N ALA A 9 11.46 -6.07 24.22
CA ALA A 9 11.01 -7.40 23.86
C ALA A 9 10.15 -7.39 22.60
N LEU A 10 9.16 -6.48 22.52
CA LEU A 10 8.31 -6.35 21.34
C LEU A 10 9.09 -5.83 20.13
N LEU A 11 10.03 -4.89 20.33
CA LEU A 11 10.90 -4.42 19.24
C LEU A 11 11.75 -5.54 18.63
N LYS A 12 12.31 -6.43 19.45
CA LYS A 12 13.09 -7.58 18.97
C LYS A 12 12.23 -8.60 18.21
N ILE A 13 10.95 -8.72 18.55
CA ILE A 13 10.02 -9.61 17.84
C ILE A 13 9.68 -9.07 16.46
N LEU A 14 9.59 -7.74 16.30
CA LEU A 14 9.27 -7.10 15.02
C LEU A 14 10.50 -6.89 14.13
N GLU A 15 11.70 -6.85 14.70
CA GLU A 15 12.96 -6.63 13.97
C GLU A 15 13.08 -7.48 12.69
N PRO A 16 12.78 -8.79 12.69
CA PRO A 16 12.88 -9.61 11.48
C PRO A 16 11.93 -9.20 10.34
N TYR A 17 10.90 -8.41 10.65
CA TYR A 17 9.83 -8.04 9.72
C TYR A 17 9.86 -6.55 9.34
N THR A 18 10.88 -5.80 9.76
CA THR A 18 10.95 -4.35 9.47
C THR A 18 10.96 -4.05 7.98
N ASP A 19 11.51 -4.96 7.17
CA ASP A 19 11.57 -4.83 5.72
C ASP A 19 10.21 -5.08 5.04
N LEU A 20 9.24 -5.67 5.74
CA LEU A 20 7.89 -5.89 5.24
C LEU A 20 6.97 -4.68 5.47
N ASN A 21 7.37 -3.75 6.34
CA ASN A 21 6.65 -2.51 6.58
C ASN A 21 6.72 -1.61 5.33
N GLY A 22 5.57 -1.24 4.78
CA GLY A 22 5.43 -0.56 3.50
C GLY A 22 5.38 -1.50 2.28
N LYS A 23 5.50 -2.82 2.48
CA LYS A 23 5.33 -3.84 1.43
C LYS A 23 4.08 -4.69 1.60
N LEU A 24 3.87 -5.23 2.81
CA LEU A 24 2.72 -6.09 3.14
C LEU A 24 1.83 -5.49 4.21
N PHE A 25 2.39 -4.65 5.07
CA PHE A 25 1.65 -4.01 6.13
C PHE A 25 2.20 -2.62 6.42
N THR A 26 1.45 -1.83 7.17
CA THR A 26 1.92 -0.56 7.73
C THR A 26 1.67 -0.52 9.23
N ILE A 27 2.55 0.17 9.95
CA ILE A 27 2.36 0.39 11.39
C ILE A 27 1.40 1.58 11.57
N ASP A 28 0.26 1.33 12.22
CA ASP A 28 -0.66 2.38 12.60
C ASP A 28 -0.05 3.23 13.71
N LYS A 29 0.01 4.54 13.48
CA LYS A 29 0.54 5.50 14.45
C LYS A 29 -0.52 5.94 15.46
N ASN A 30 -1.80 5.67 15.18
CA ASN A 30 -2.98 6.03 15.97
C ASN A 30 -3.57 4.81 16.68
N THR A 31 -2.73 4.07 17.39
CA THR A 31 -3.16 2.91 18.18
C THR A 31 -4.13 3.34 19.29
N SER A 32 -5.22 2.58 19.49
CA SER A 32 -6.16 2.79 20.60
C SER A 32 -5.47 2.63 21.97
N ASP A 33 -5.99 3.25 23.03
CA ASP A 33 -5.46 3.13 24.41
C ASP A 33 -5.27 1.69 24.92
N ARG A 34 -5.98 0.73 24.32
CA ARG A 34 -5.90 -0.70 24.66
C ARG A 34 -4.66 -1.41 24.12
N PHE A 35 -4.11 -0.96 23.00
CA PHE A 35 -3.00 -1.60 22.32
C PHE A 35 -1.82 -0.64 22.22
N ILE A 36 -0.59 -1.15 22.31
CA ILE A 36 0.60 -0.31 22.14
C ILE A 36 1.10 -0.32 20.70
N LEU A 37 0.76 -1.37 19.95
CA LEU A 37 1.12 -1.52 18.55
C LEU A 37 -0.09 -2.02 17.79
N THR A 38 -0.34 -1.43 16.63
CA THR A 38 -1.24 -2.00 15.61
C THR A 38 -0.53 -1.96 14.28
N VAL A 39 -0.54 -3.09 13.61
CA VAL A 39 -0.04 -3.33 12.27
C VAL A 39 -1.26 -3.60 11.40
N LYS A 40 -1.41 -2.86 10.30
CA LYS A 40 -2.53 -2.99 9.36
C LYS A 40 -2.02 -3.52 8.04
N ASP A 41 -2.84 -4.30 7.36
CA ASP A 41 -2.59 -4.65 5.97
C ASP A 41 -2.36 -3.38 5.11
N ILE A 42 -1.60 -3.51 4.03
CA ILE A 42 -1.26 -2.38 3.16
C ILE A 42 -2.37 -2.04 2.16
N LEU A 43 -3.29 -2.98 1.91
CA LEU A 43 -4.51 -2.73 1.14
C LEU A 43 -5.48 -1.85 1.95
N ASN A 44 -5.87 -0.72 1.38
CA ASN A 44 -6.69 0.30 2.06
C ASN A 44 -8.14 -0.15 2.32
N ASP A 45 -8.61 -1.19 1.62
CA ASP A 45 -9.93 -1.81 1.73
C ASP A 45 -9.95 -3.05 2.65
N SER A 46 -8.80 -3.44 3.19
CA SER A 46 -8.66 -4.59 4.08
C SER A 46 -8.80 -4.17 5.55
N ASP A 47 -9.74 -4.78 6.26
CA ASP A 47 -9.89 -4.66 7.71
C ASP A 47 -8.89 -5.55 8.48
N PHE A 48 -7.88 -6.11 7.79
CA PHE A 48 -6.91 -7.01 8.39
C PHE A 48 -5.89 -6.25 9.22
N TYR A 49 -5.65 -6.74 10.43
CA TYR A 49 -4.74 -6.12 11.37
C TYR A 49 -4.14 -7.13 12.34
N PHE A 50 -3.04 -6.74 12.96
CA PHE A 50 -2.48 -7.35 14.15
C PHE A 50 -2.19 -6.28 15.20
N ALA A 51 -2.78 -6.42 16.36
CA ALA A 51 -2.64 -5.49 17.48
C ALA A 51 -2.15 -6.23 18.73
N THR A 52 -1.28 -5.59 19.49
CA THR A 52 -0.78 -6.14 20.76
C THR A 52 -0.71 -5.06 21.84
N SER A 53 -1.06 -5.44 23.07
CA SER A 53 -0.87 -4.63 24.27
C SER A 53 0.59 -4.69 24.72
N ASP A 54 0.92 -3.88 25.73
CA ASP A 54 2.17 -4.05 26.46
C ASP A 54 2.17 -5.36 27.26
N LEU A 55 3.37 -5.79 27.65
CA LEU A 55 3.60 -6.98 28.44
C LEU A 55 3.23 -6.73 29.90
N LYS A 56 2.35 -7.57 30.43
CA LYS A 56 1.94 -7.55 31.85
C LYS A 56 2.44 -8.80 32.55
N ASN A 57 2.81 -8.66 33.81
CA ASN A 57 3.20 -9.80 34.65
C ASN A 57 1.94 -10.37 35.34
N GLU A 58 1.66 -11.67 35.17
CA GLU A 58 0.51 -12.33 35.83
C GLU A 58 0.77 -12.72 37.30
N GLY A 59 1.78 -12.15 37.94
CA GLY A 59 2.12 -12.40 39.35
C GLY A 59 2.87 -13.73 39.59
N ASN A 60 2.93 -14.62 38.59
CA ASN A 60 3.74 -15.84 38.58
C ASN A 60 5.10 -15.65 37.88
N GLY A 61 5.48 -14.42 37.53
CA GLY A 61 6.71 -14.09 36.81
C GLY A 61 6.62 -14.27 35.29
N LYS A 62 5.51 -14.79 34.76
CA LYS A 62 5.29 -14.88 33.32
C LYS A 62 4.76 -13.57 32.77
N LEU A 63 5.33 -13.18 31.64
CA LEU A 63 4.90 -12.01 30.88
C LEU A 63 3.87 -12.44 29.83
N VAL A 64 2.72 -11.77 29.85
CA VAL A 64 1.62 -11.98 28.92
C VAL A 64 1.35 -10.72 28.11
N ALA A 65 0.97 -10.91 26.84
CA ALA A 65 0.47 -9.86 25.97
C ALA A 65 -0.98 -10.18 25.59
N ALA A 66 -1.84 -9.18 25.58
CA ALA A 66 -3.13 -9.28 24.89
C ALA A 66 -2.90 -9.01 23.41
N ILE A 67 -3.27 -9.95 22.56
CA ILE A 67 -3.24 -9.78 21.09
C ILE A 67 -4.66 -9.76 20.54
N SER A 68 -4.82 -9.06 19.42
CA SER A 68 -6.03 -9.11 18.59
C SER A 68 -5.62 -9.06 17.13
N PHE A 69 -6.13 -9.94 16.29
CA PHE A 69 -5.78 -9.93 14.87
C PHE A 69 -6.88 -10.48 13.97
N THR A 70 -6.82 -10.06 12.71
CA THR A 70 -7.72 -10.43 11.62
C THR A 70 -6.89 -10.58 10.34
N PRO A 71 -7.06 -11.65 9.55
CA PRO A 71 -7.99 -12.76 9.74
C PRO A 71 -7.57 -13.68 10.88
N GLY A 72 -8.54 -14.24 11.59
CA GLY A 72 -8.27 -15.16 12.70
C GLY A 72 -7.82 -16.55 12.24
N TYR A 73 -8.39 -17.00 11.12
CA TYR A 73 -8.13 -18.31 10.51
C TYR A 73 -8.25 -18.22 8.99
N GLU A 74 -7.66 -19.17 8.27
CA GLU A 74 -7.74 -19.25 6.79
C GLU A 74 -9.19 -19.34 6.26
N HIS A 75 -10.11 -19.89 7.06
CA HIS A 75 -11.52 -20.04 6.71
C HIS A 75 -12.43 -18.98 7.37
N SER A 76 -11.85 -17.97 8.04
CA SER A 76 -12.63 -16.95 8.74
C SER A 76 -11.90 -15.63 8.87
N VAL A 77 -12.53 -14.57 8.34
CA VAL A 77 -12.13 -13.18 8.50
C VAL A 77 -12.59 -12.58 9.84
N ALA A 78 -13.15 -13.39 10.75
CA ALA A 78 -13.52 -12.90 12.07
C ALA A 78 -12.27 -12.57 12.91
N PRO A 79 -12.31 -11.49 13.72
CA PRO A 79 -11.20 -11.16 14.61
C PRO A 79 -11.08 -12.19 15.73
N ILE A 80 -9.85 -12.46 16.14
CA ILE A 80 -9.56 -13.22 17.36
C ILE A 80 -8.85 -12.31 18.34
N SER A 81 -9.26 -12.34 19.61
CA SER A 81 -8.54 -11.71 20.71
C SER A 81 -8.20 -12.72 21.80
N MET A 82 -6.97 -12.71 22.30
CA MET A 82 -6.52 -13.63 23.34
C MET A 82 -5.34 -13.06 24.13
N ASN A 83 -5.11 -13.60 25.33
CA ASN A 83 -3.86 -13.39 26.07
C ASN A 83 -2.90 -14.53 25.75
N ILE A 84 -1.65 -14.18 25.43
CA ILE A 84 -0.60 -15.15 25.12
C ILE A 84 0.65 -14.88 25.95
N LEU A 85 1.46 -15.91 26.17
CA LEU A 85 2.81 -15.74 26.70
C LEU A 85 3.67 -14.96 25.70
N GLN A 86 4.56 -14.11 26.22
CA GLN A 86 5.50 -13.32 25.41
C GLN A 86 6.25 -14.18 24.38
N GLU A 87 6.69 -15.37 24.76
CA GLU A 87 7.44 -16.30 23.90
C GLU A 87 6.67 -16.79 22.68
N HIS A 88 5.34 -16.68 22.67
CA HIS A 88 4.51 -17.05 21.53
C HIS A 88 4.21 -15.88 20.59
N LEU A 89 4.52 -14.64 20.98
CA LEU A 89 4.10 -13.46 20.24
C LEU A 89 4.68 -13.40 18.82
N SER A 90 5.95 -13.79 18.64
CA SER A 90 6.58 -13.92 17.32
C SER A 90 5.84 -14.91 16.44
N LYS A 91 5.52 -16.10 16.96
CA LYS A 91 4.80 -17.15 16.23
C LYS A 91 3.43 -16.68 15.73
N TYR A 92 2.68 -15.94 16.55
CA TYR A 92 1.38 -15.41 16.14
C TYR A 92 1.51 -14.30 15.11
N PHE A 93 2.50 -13.42 15.26
CA PHE A 93 2.76 -12.37 14.28
C PHE A 93 3.21 -12.95 12.93
N GLU A 94 4.13 -13.93 12.94
CA GLU A 94 4.58 -14.64 11.74
C GLU A 94 3.42 -15.34 11.02
N LYS A 95 2.56 -16.03 11.78
CA LYS A 95 1.36 -16.66 11.22
C LYS A 95 0.46 -15.61 10.56
N TRP A 96 0.26 -14.47 11.19
CA TRP A 96 -0.54 -13.39 10.62
C TRP A 96 0.08 -12.85 9.34
N VAL A 97 1.38 -12.53 9.33
CA VAL A 97 2.09 -12.08 8.13
C VAL A 97 1.95 -13.09 6.98
N LYS A 98 2.10 -14.38 7.27
CA LYS A 98 1.90 -15.44 6.27
C LYS A 98 0.47 -15.46 5.73
N MET A 99 -0.55 -15.35 6.58
CA MET A 99 -1.94 -15.29 6.11
C MET A 99 -2.14 -14.12 5.16
N ILE A 100 -1.61 -12.94 5.50
CA ILE A 100 -1.67 -11.77 4.61
C ILE A 100 -0.99 -12.05 3.27
N GLN A 101 0.20 -12.68 3.25
CA GLN A 101 0.87 -13.10 2.02
C GLN A 101 0.03 -14.07 1.20
N ASP A 102 -0.55 -15.09 1.83
CA ASP A 102 -1.38 -16.09 1.15
C ASP A 102 -2.60 -15.42 0.48
N TYR A 103 -3.21 -14.42 1.12
CA TYR A 103 -4.29 -13.62 0.52
C TYR A 103 -3.85 -12.85 -0.74
N TYR A 104 -2.60 -12.40 -0.81
CA TYR A 104 -2.05 -11.75 -2.01
C TYR A 104 -1.68 -12.73 -3.13
N GLU A 105 -1.36 -13.97 -2.78
CA GLU A 105 -0.92 -14.99 -3.76
C GLU A 105 -2.10 -15.78 -4.35
N VAL A 106 -3.20 -15.92 -3.61
CA VAL A 106 -4.38 -16.67 -4.07
C VAL A 106 -5.19 -15.85 -5.06
N LYS A 107 -5.20 -16.29 -6.32
CA LYS A 107 -6.12 -15.77 -7.34
C LYS A 107 -7.56 -16.05 -6.95
N SER A 108 -8.36 -15.01 -6.79
CA SER A 108 -9.76 -15.08 -6.44
C SER A 108 -10.66 -14.97 -7.67
N VAL A 109 -11.91 -15.42 -7.54
CA VAL A 109 -12.95 -15.21 -8.58
C VAL A 109 -13.38 -13.74 -8.70
N PHE A 110 -12.96 -12.89 -7.76
CA PHE A 110 -13.21 -11.45 -7.75
C PHE A 110 -12.07 -10.68 -8.43
N ASP A 111 -10.95 -11.34 -8.72
CA ASP A 111 -9.83 -10.70 -9.39
C ASP A 111 -10.18 -10.47 -10.86
N ASP A 112 -9.87 -9.29 -11.37
CA ASP A 112 -10.00 -8.98 -12.79
C ASP A 112 -8.71 -9.37 -13.53
N PRO A 113 -8.71 -10.49 -14.29
CA PRO A 113 -7.49 -10.95 -14.95
C PRO A 113 -7.00 -9.99 -16.04
N PHE A 114 -7.89 -9.17 -16.62
CA PHE A 114 -7.49 -8.16 -17.61
C PHE A 114 -6.77 -6.99 -16.94
N LEU A 115 -7.30 -6.56 -15.79
CA LEU A 115 -6.67 -5.51 -15.01
C LEU A 115 -5.27 -5.92 -14.55
N SER A 116 -5.11 -7.14 -14.04
CA SER A 116 -3.81 -7.70 -13.67
C SER A 116 -2.85 -7.77 -14.86
N ALA A 117 -3.31 -8.26 -16.02
CA ALA A 117 -2.48 -8.34 -17.21
C ALA A 117 -1.99 -6.97 -17.69
N PHE A 118 -2.85 -5.94 -17.69
CA PHE A 118 -2.42 -4.59 -18.04
C PHE A 118 -1.44 -4.00 -17.02
N GLN A 119 -1.67 -4.24 -15.72
CA GLN A 119 -0.75 -3.77 -14.69
C GLN A 119 0.63 -4.41 -14.85
N GLU A 120 0.70 -5.73 -15.07
CA GLU A 120 1.94 -6.46 -15.31
C GLU A 120 2.69 -5.89 -16.52
N GLU A 121 1.98 -5.60 -17.63
CA GLU A 121 2.56 -4.96 -18.82
C GLU A 121 3.24 -3.62 -18.48
N PHE A 122 2.57 -2.76 -17.68
CA PHE A 122 3.15 -1.49 -17.25
C PHE A 122 4.31 -1.67 -16.27
N GLU A 123 4.23 -2.61 -15.33
CA GLU A 123 5.31 -2.89 -14.39
C GLU A 123 6.60 -3.33 -15.11
N GLU A 124 6.47 -4.18 -16.13
CA GLU A 124 7.56 -4.60 -17.00
C GLU A 124 8.12 -3.43 -17.82
N GLU A 125 7.25 -2.66 -18.47
CA GLU A 125 7.65 -1.53 -19.32
C GLU A 125 8.45 -0.46 -18.57
N PHE A 126 8.12 -0.23 -17.30
CA PHE A 126 8.76 0.76 -16.44
C PHE A 126 9.86 0.18 -15.54
N GLN A 127 10.16 -1.13 -15.65
CA GLN A 127 11.18 -1.82 -14.88
C GLN A 127 11.06 -1.55 -13.38
N ILE A 128 9.86 -1.80 -12.84
CA ILE A 128 9.51 -1.40 -11.47
C ILE A 128 10.49 -1.97 -10.41
N SER A 129 11.10 -3.13 -10.68
CA SER A 129 12.09 -3.80 -9.82
C SER A 129 13.35 -2.98 -9.53
N THR A 130 13.57 -1.87 -10.26
CA THR A 130 14.72 -0.98 -10.05
C THR A 130 14.48 0.06 -8.94
N TYR A 131 13.25 0.18 -8.43
CA TYR A 131 12.86 1.19 -7.43
C TYR A 131 12.86 0.67 -6.00
N SER A 132 12.94 1.59 -5.05
CA SER A 132 13.10 1.24 -3.64
C SER A 132 11.76 0.94 -2.96
N ASP A 133 11.70 -0.21 -2.29
CA ASP A 133 10.57 -0.58 -1.42
C ASP A 133 10.65 0.07 -0.02
N THR A 134 11.67 0.87 0.26
CA THR A 134 11.92 1.40 1.62
C THR A 134 12.13 2.91 1.64
N LYS A 135 12.34 3.54 0.47
CA LYS A 135 12.55 4.99 0.37
C LYS A 135 11.36 5.64 -0.31
N PRO A 136 10.97 6.86 0.10
CA PRO A 136 10.05 7.69 -0.67
C PRO A 136 10.75 8.27 -1.91
N PHE A 137 9.97 8.91 -2.78
CA PHE A 137 10.52 9.79 -3.80
C PHE A 137 11.20 11.03 -3.18
N THR A 138 12.13 11.63 -3.90
CA THR A 138 12.70 12.92 -3.49
C THR A 138 11.64 14.01 -3.56
N THR A 139 11.78 15.10 -2.78
CA THR A 139 10.83 16.23 -2.80
C THR A 139 10.56 16.76 -4.20
N LYS A 140 11.59 16.82 -5.05
CA LYS A 140 11.48 17.27 -6.43
C LYS A 140 10.60 16.34 -7.28
N GLN A 141 10.80 15.03 -7.13
CA GLN A 141 10.00 14.01 -7.81
C GLN A 141 8.55 14.01 -7.28
N ILE A 142 8.36 14.20 -5.97
CA ILE A 142 7.03 14.32 -5.36
C ILE A 142 6.24 15.46 -6.00
N LEU A 143 6.81 16.66 -6.12
CA LEU A 143 6.13 17.81 -6.72
C LEU A 143 5.77 17.57 -8.21
N GLN A 144 6.64 16.86 -8.93
CA GLN A 144 6.40 16.53 -10.34
C GLN A 144 5.34 15.45 -10.51
N LEU A 145 5.34 14.43 -9.64
CA LEU A 145 4.31 13.41 -9.60
C LEU A 145 2.96 14.01 -9.21
N ASP A 146 2.92 14.92 -8.23
CA ASP A 146 1.68 15.59 -7.84
C ASP A 146 1.09 16.39 -9.00
N PHE A 147 1.92 17.21 -9.67
CA PHE A 147 1.50 17.94 -10.87
C PHE A 147 1.01 17.00 -11.98
N TYR A 148 1.76 15.92 -12.25
CA TYR A 148 1.38 14.93 -13.25
C TYR A 148 0.04 14.26 -12.91
N LEU A 149 -0.17 13.87 -11.65
CA LEU A 149 -1.40 13.22 -11.19
C LEU A 149 -2.59 14.18 -11.21
N GLU A 150 -2.38 15.46 -10.94
CA GLU A 150 -3.41 16.49 -11.08
C GLU A 150 -3.85 16.63 -12.56
N GLU A 151 -2.89 16.70 -13.48
CA GLU A 151 -3.18 16.76 -14.92
C GLU A 151 -3.81 15.46 -15.43
N LEU A 152 -3.37 14.31 -14.92
CA LEU A 152 -3.99 13.02 -15.20
C LEU A 152 -5.46 13.05 -14.78
N ASN A 153 -5.77 13.49 -13.55
CA ASN A 153 -7.13 13.56 -13.03
C ASN A 153 -8.04 14.44 -13.92
N LYS A 154 -7.55 15.63 -14.32
CA LYS A 154 -8.27 16.52 -15.24
C LYS A 154 -8.57 15.87 -16.58
N ASN A 155 -7.67 15.03 -17.10
CA ASN A 155 -7.89 14.33 -18.35
C ASN A 155 -8.87 13.16 -18.17
N VAL A 156 -8.77 12.40 -17.07
CA VAL A 156 -9.72 11.34 -16.72
C VAL A 156 -11.16 11.88 -16.64
N GLN A 157 -11.34 13.08 -16.09
CA GLN A 157 -12.65 13.75 -16.07
C GLN A 157 -13.24 14.03 -17.45
N LYS A 158 -12.41 14.24 -18.49
CA LYS A 158 -12.88 14.56 -19.84
C LYS A 158 -13.48 13.36 -20.56
N ILE A 159 -13.07 12.14 -20.20
CA ILE A 159 -13.57 10.91 -20.81
C ILE A 159 -14.80 10.34 -20.09
N ARG A 160 -15.24 11.00 -19.01
CA ARG A 160 -16.41 10.62 -18.23
C ARG A 160 -17.68 10.76 -19.05
N ASN A 161 -18.51 9.73 -19.02
CA ASN A 161 -19.84 9.68 -19.61
C ASN A 161 -20.76 8.79 -18.74
N ASP A 162 -22.01 8.63 -19.17
CA ASP A 162 -23.01 7.87 -18.41
C ASP A 162 -22.67 6.36 -18.30
N GLU A 163 -21.93 5.81 -19.26
CA GLU A 163 -21.60 4.38 -19.31
C GLU A 163 -20.41 4.01 -18.40
N ASN A 164 -19.47 4.94 -18.16
CA ASN A 164 -18.26 4.70 -17.37
C ASN A 164 -18.18 5.52 -16.08
N PHE A 165 -19.28 6.15 -15.66
CA PHE A 165 -19.31 7.07 -14.51
C PHE A 165 -18.70 6.47 -13.24
N GLU A 166 -19.06 5.21 -12.92
CA GLU A 166 -18.59 4.53 -11.70
C GLU A 166 -17.11 4.18 -11.79
N ASP A 167 -16.67 3.59 -12.92
CA ASP A 167 -15.26 3.27 -13.17
C ASP A 167 -14.37 4.52 -13.08
N ILE A 168 -14.82 5.63 -13.68
CA ILE A 168 -14.09 6.91 -13.64
C ILE A 168 -14.01 7.42 -12.21
N ALA A 169 -15.09 7.34 -11.41
CA ALA A 169 -15.06 7.76 -10.02
C ALA A 169 -14.08 6.93 -9.17
N ILE A 170 -13.93 5.64 -9.46
CA ILE A 170 -12.93 4.77 -8.81
C ILE A 170 -11.51 5.26 -9.15
N ILE A 171 -11.25 5.52 -10.44
CA ILE A 171 -9.94 6.02 -10.90
C ILE A 171 -9.61 7.38 -10.25
N GLU A 172 -10.57 8.30 -10.16
CA GLU A 172 -10.40 9.60 -9.49
C GLU A 172 -10.00 9.43 -8.01
N ASN A 173 -10.67 8.51 -7.30
CA ASN A 173 -10.35 8.23 -5.90
C ASN A 173 -8.95 7.61 -5.74
N ASP A 174 -8.55 6.69 -6.63
CA ASP A 174 -7.21 6.11 -6.60
C ASP A 174 -6.13 7.16 -6.89
N ILE A 175 -6.37 8.09 -7.83
CA ILE A 175 -5.44 9.20 -8.08
C ILE A 175 -5.26 10.05 -6.81
N GLU A 176 -6.34 10.38 -6.11
CA GLU A 176 -6.28 11.17 -4.88
C GLU A 176 -5.61 10.41 -3.72
N ASP A 177 -5.83 9.10 -3.61
CA ASP A 177 -5.10 8.25 -2.65
C ASP A 177 -3.60 8.28 -2.91
N VAL A 178 -3.16 8.20 -4.18
CA VAL A 178 -1.74 8.31 -4.51
C VAL A 178 -1.20 9.68 -4.13
N ARG A 179 -1.88 10.76 -4.53
CA ARG A 179 -1.46 12.15 -4.27
C ARG A 179 -1.28 12.43 -2.79
N SER A 180 -2.27 12.06 -1.97
CA SER A 180 -2.21 12.25 -0.52
C SER A 180 -1.10 11.43 0.17
N ASN A 181 -0.58 10.41 -0.50
CA ASN A 181 0.45 9.51 0.02
C ASN A 181 1.86 9.70 -0.57
N LEU A 182 2.06 10.60 -1.53
CA LEU A 182 3.36 10.78 -2.24
C LEU A 182 4.56 11.03 -1.31
N SER A 183 4.34 11.65 -0.16
CA SER A 183 5.40 12.00 0.80
C SER A 183 5.58 10.99 1.94
N ILE A 184 4.71 9.99 2.03
CA ILE A 184 4.62 9.08 3.18
C ILE A 184 4.91 7.64 2.77
N LYS A 185 4.53 7.26 1.54
CA LYS A 185 4.71 5.90 1.02
C LYS A 185 6.02 5.76 0.23
N THR A 186 6.39 4.52 -0.03
CA THR A 186 7.63 4.14 -0.72
C THR A 186 7.48 4.34 -2.23
N GLN A 187 8.61 4.43 -2.95
CA GLN A 187 8.61 4.54 -4.41
C GLN A 187 7.82 3.40 -5.05
N MET A 188 8.07 2.17 -4.61
CA MET A 188 7.37 0.98 -5.10
C MET A 188 5.85 1.06 -4.91
N TRP A 189 5.38 1.45 -3.72
CA TRP A 189 3.95 1.57 -3.46
C TRP A 189 3.28 2.59 -4.39
N ILE A 190 3.92 3.75 -4.56
CA ILE A 190 3.43 4.83 -5.43
C ILE A 190 3.36 4.34 -6.89
N LEU A 191 4.42 3.69 -7.38
CA LEU A 191 4.47 3.20 -8.76
C LEU A 191 3.44 2.11 -9.04
N ARG A 192 3.27 1.14 -8.13
CA ARG A 192 2.23 0.11 -8.26
C ARG A 192 0.85 0.72 -8.38
N LYS A 193 0.54 1.72 -7.55
CA LYS A 193 -0.75 2.42 -7.63
C LYS A 193 -0.93 3.20 -8.93
N ILE A 194 0.11 3.86 -9.43
CA ILE A 194 0.08 4.53 -10.73
C ILE A 194 -0.17 3.53 -11.87
N PHE A 195 0.49 2.37 -11.86
CA PHE A 195 0.29 1.35 -12.89
C PHE A 195 -1.07 0.68 -12.79
N PHE A 196 -1.60 0.53 -11.57
CA PHE A 196 -2.99 0.12 -11.38
C PHE A 196 -3.98 1.13 -11.99
N ILE A 197 -3.75 2.43 -11.81
CA ILE A 197 -4.55 3.50 -12.47
C ILE A 197 -4.45 3.37 -14.00
N TYR A 198 -3.26 3.13 -14.55
CA TYR A 198 -3.12 2.91 -16.01
C TYR A 198 -3.80 1.65 -16.50
N ALA A 199 -3.78 0.57 -15.71
CA ALA A 199 -4.51 -0.65 -16.03
C ALA A 199 -6.03 -0.40 -16.08
N GLN A 200 -6.56 0.36 -15.12
CA GLN A 200 -7.97 0.77 -15.12
C GLN A 200 -8.32 1.63 -16.34
N LEU A 201 -7.46 2.59 -16.69
CA LEU A 201 -7.63 3.41 -17.90
C LEU A 201 -7.53 2.59 -19.18
N ALA A 202 -6.63 1.60 -19.23
CA ALA A 202 -6.49 0.72 -20.39
C ALA A 202 -7.75 -0.11 -20.62
N LYS A 203 -8.39 -0.56 -19.53
CA LYS A 203 -9.66 -1.30 -19.57
C LYS A 203 -10.82 -0.50 -20.16
N GLN A 204 -10.77 0.85 -20.12
CA GLN A 204 -11.75 1.72 -20.78
C GLN A 204 -11.65 1.68 -22.32
N GLY A 205 -10.60 1.06 -22.86
CA GLY A 205 -10.49 0.65 -24.24
C GLY A 205 -9.43 1.41 -25.05
N PRO A 206 -9.22 1.02 -26.31
CA PRO A 206 -8.08 1.47 -27.11
C PRO A 206 -8.00 2.98 -27.36
N ALA A 207 -9.15 3.67 -27.36
CA ALA A 207 -9.17 5.13 -27.50
C ALA A 207 -8.53 5.82 -26.29
N VAL A 208 -8.88 5.36 -25.08
CA VAL A 208 -8.30 5.86 -23.83
C VAL A 208 -6.82 5.46 -23.73
N ILE A 209 -6.45 4.25 -24.11
CA ILE A 209 -5.03 3.84 -24.17
C ILE A 209 -4.23 4.82 -25.03
N LYS A 210 -4.70 5.14 -26.24
CA LYS A 210 -3.99 6.07 -27.14
C LYS A 210 -3.87 7.48 -26.56
N GLU A 211 -4.90 7.94 -25.85
CA GLU A 211 -4.90 9.27 -25.25
C GLU A 211 -3.96 9.35 -24.04
N PHE A 212 -3.93 8.33 -23.19
CA PHE A 212 -3.22 8.40 -21.90
C PHE A 212 -1.84 7.77 -21.93
N MET A 213 -1.61 6.79 -22.78
CA MET A 213 -0.40 5.95 -22.84
C MET A 213 0.42 6.19 -24.12
N ASP A 214 0.38 7.40 -24.67
CA ASP A 214 1.30 7.78 -25.74
C ASP A 214 2.76 7.78 -25.27
N GLU A 215 3.70 7.65 -26.21
CA GLU A 215 5.13 7.58 -25.88
C GLU A 215 5.64 8.84 -25.15
N ALA A 216 5.02 9.99 -25.38
CA ALA A 216 5.39 11.24 -24.74
C ALA A 216 5.06 11.24 -23.24
N LYS A 217 3.85 10.81 -22.86
CA LYS A 217 3.42 10.66 -21.47
C LYS A 217 4.22 9.56 -20.77
N LYS A 218 4.44 8.43 -21.44
CA LYS A 218 5.31 7.34 -20.94
C LYS A 218 6.73 7.83 -20.66
N SER A 219 7.31 8.59 -21.60
CA SER A 219 8.64 9.19 -21.43
C SER A 219 8.67 10.19 -20.27
N MET A 220 7.65 11.03 -20.13
CA MET A 220 7.53 12.00 -19.04
C MET A 220 7.55 11.31 -17.67
N ILE A 221 6.76 10.24 -17.49
CA ILE A 221 6.74 9.46 -16.24
C ILE A 221 8.11 8.83 -15.99
N LYS A 222 8.72 8.18 -17.00
CA LYS A 222 10.08 7.62 -16.91
C LYS A 222 11.10 8.68 -16.49
N GLU A 223 10.99 9.90 -17.01
CA GLU A 223 11.89 11.00 -16.66
C GLU A 223 11.67 11.55 -15.25
N ILE A 224 10.43 11.72 -14.82
CA ILE A 224 10.10 12.11 -13.43
C ILE A 224 10.72 11.09 -12.47
N ILE A 225 10.47 9.80 -12.72
CA ILE A 225 10.89 8.72 -11.83
C ILE A 225 12.42 8.54 -11.86
N SER A 226 13.08 8.68 -13.01
CA SER A 226 14.54 8.46 -13.13
C SER A 226 15.41 9.67 -12.77
N LYS A 227 14.97 10.90 -13.08
CA LYS A 227 15.83 12.10 -13.06
C LYS A 227 15.24 13.26 -12.26
N GLY A 228 13.95 13.25 -11.99
CA GLY A 228 13.25 14.36 -11.32
C GLY A 228 13.43 15.69 -12.06
N ILE A 229 12.91 15.86 -13.29
CA ILE A 229 13.15 17.06 -14.14
C ILE A 229 12.11 18.17 -13.90
N ASN A 230 12.54 19.44 -13.85
CA ASN A 230 11.65 20.61 -13.69
C ASN A 230 10.60 20.68 -14.81
N LEU A 231 9.36 20.27 -14.52
CA LEU A 231 8.20 20.45 -15.42
C LEU A 231 7.57 21.84 -15.31
N ILE A 232 8.02 22.66 -14.35
CA ILE A 232 7.40 23.96 -14.01
C ILE A 232 7.82 25.09 -14.98
N SER A 233 8.67 24.85 -15.98
CA SER A 233 9.21 25.96 -16.81
C SER A 233 8.36 26.40 -18.01
N ASN A 234 7.19 25.81 -18.28
CA ASN A 234 6.41 26.13 -19.48
C ASN A 234 4.99 26.69 -19.20
N SER A 235 4.78 27.36 -18.08
CA SER A 235 3.49 28.02 -17.78
C SER A 235 3.64 29.37 -17.07
N ILE A 236 4.48 30.24 -17.62
CA ILE A 236 4.43 31.70 -17.40
C ILE A 236 4.46 32.39 -18.76
#